data_AF-A0A942NGP3-F1
#
_entry.id   AF-A0A942NGP3-F1
#
_cell.length_a   1.000
_cell.length_b   1.000
_cell.length_c   1.000
_cell.angle_alpha   90.00
_cell.angle_beta   90.00
_cell.angle_gamma   90.00
#
_symmetry.space_group_name_H-M   'P 1'
#
loop_
_entity.id
_entity.type
_entity.pdbx_description
1 polymer ?
#
loop_
_entity_poly.entity_id
_entity_poly.type
_entity_poly.pdbx_seq_one_letter_code
_entity_poly.pdbx_strand_id
1 'polypeptide(L)' 'MKTLHQEQTELAHAAFLDALSGEFIARTGYGAYVHLNPFDIHQLFKDYLKHGMPIREYVKQSVKAYLSA' A
#
# COMPACT_ATOMS: atom_id res chain seq x y z
N MET A 1 20.47 -13.70 -11.23
CA MET A 1 19.87 -13.55 -9.88
C MET A 1 19.16 -12.22 -9.63
N LYS A 2 19.15 -11.24 -10.54
CA LYS A 2 18.37 -9.98 -10.36
C LYS A 2 16.87 -10.12 -10.67
N THR A 3 16.50 -11.04 -11.56
CA THR A 3 15.13 -11.27 -12.06
C THR A 3 14.17 -11.71 -10.95
N LEU A 4 14.54 -12.72 -10.16
CA LEU A 4 13.67 -13.30 -9.14
C LEU A 4 13.27 -12.30 -8.04
N HIS A 5 14.21 -11.44 -7.61
CA HIS A 5 13.97 -10.45 -6.56
C HIS A 5 13.10 -9.30 -7.07
N GLN A 6 13.26 -8.94 -8.35
CA GLN A 6 12.43 -7.94 -9.00
C GLN A 6 10.99 -8.44 -9.16
N GLU A 7 10.78 -9.67 -9.63
CA GLU A 7 9.45 -10.28 -9.75
C GLU A 7 8.73 -10.40 -8.40
N GLN A 8 9.45 -10.79 -7.33
CA GLN A 8 8.90 -10.81 -5.97
C GLN A 8 8.49 -9.42 -5.49
N THR A 9 9.25 -8.39 -5.85
CA THR A 9 8.95 -6.99 -5.51
C THR A 9 7.73 -6.49 -6.28
N GLU A 10 7.59 -6.85 -7.56
CA GLU A 10 6.43 -6.51 -8.38
C GLU A 10 5.15 -7.18 -7.89
N LEU A 11 5.22 -8.46 -7.51
CA LEU A 11 4.10 -9.18 -6.88
C LEU A 11 3.70 -8.57 -5.53
N ALA A 12 4.69 -8.23 -4.68
CA ALA A 12 4.43 -7.55 -3.42
C ALA A 12 3.81 -6.16 -3.63
N HIS A 13 4.23 -5.44 -4.67
CA HIS A 13 3.68 -4.13 -5.02
C HIS A 13 2.23 -4.25 -5.48
N ALA A 14 1.89 -5.20 -6.35
CA ALA A 14 0.52 -5.44 -6.77
C ALA A 14 -0.39 -5.78 -5.58
N ALA A 15 0.04 -6.72 -4.73
CA ALA A 15 -0.70 -7.11 -3.52
C ALA A 15 -0.87 -5.93 -2.54
N PHE A 16 0.13 -5.05 -2.45
CA PHE A 16 0.06 -3.84 -1.65
C PHE A 16 -0.97 -2.86 -2.19
N LEU A 17 -0.98 -2.60 -3.50
CA LEU A 17 -1.93 -1.70 -4.14
C LEU A 17 -3.38 -2.21 -4.02
N ASP A 18 -3.60 -3.51 -4.18
CA ASP A 18 -4.91 -4.14 -3.99
C ASP A 18 -5.40 -3.99 -2.55
N ALA A 19 -4.54 -4.27 -1.57
CA ALA A 19 -4.87 -4.10 -0.16
C ALA A 19 -5.17 -2.63 0.18
N LEU A 20 -4.32 -1.70 -0.30
CA LEU A 20 -4.48 -0.26 -0.07
C LEU A 20 -5.80 0.24 -0.64
N SER A 21 -6.09 -0.10 -1.89
CA SER A 21 -7.33 0.28 -2.56
C SER A 21 -8.55 -0.32 -1.86
N GLY A 22 -8.48 -1.59 -1.47
CA GLY A 22 -9.55 -2.26 -0.73
C GLY A 22 -9.86 -1.59 0.62
N GLU A 23 -8.83 -1.17 1.36
CA GLU A 23 -9.01 -0.50 2.65
C GLU A 23 -9.61 0.92 2.47
N PHE A 24 -9.17 1.69 1.47
CA PHE A 24 -9.77 2.97 1.15
C PHE A 24 -11.25 2.82 0.73
N ILE A 25 -11.56 1.85 -0.13
CA ILE A 25 -12.95 1.57 -0.55
C ILE A 25 -13.80 1.20 0.66
N ALA A 26 -13.29 0.34 1.55
CA ALA A 26 -14.02 -0.09 2.73
C ALA A 26 -14.34 1.07 3.69
N ARG A 27 -13.49 2.10 3.76
CA ARG A 27 -13.67 3.23 4.69
C ARG A 27 -14.37 4.44 4.08
N THR A 28 -14.16 4.69 2.79
CA THR A 28 -14.61 5.93 2.14
C THR A 28 -15.52 5.69 0.93
N GLY A 29 -15.64 4.45 0.45
CA GLY A 29 -16.34 4.11 -0.80
C GLY A 29 -15.56 4.40 -2.08
N TYR A 30 -14.32 4.89 -2.00
CA TYR A 30 -13.49 5.27 -3.15
C TYR A 30 -12.11 4.61 -3.08
N GLY A 31 -11.50 4.35 -4.24
CA GLY A 31 -10.15 3.76 -4.33
C GLY A 31 -9.03 4.70 -3.87
N ALA A 32 -7.85 4.13 -3.63
CA ALA A 32 -6.70 4.86 -3.09
C ALA A 32 -6.29 6.08 -3.95
N TYR A 33 -6.34 5.96 -5.28
CA TYR A 33 -5.94 7.02 -6.22
C TYR A 33 -6.86 8.27 -6.21
N VAL A 34 -8.03 8.20 -5.57
CA VAL A 34 -8.87 9.39 -5.34
C VAL A 34 -8.29 10.27 -4.23
N HIS A 35 -7.59 9.65 -3.28
CA HIS A 35 -7.08 10.30 -2.07
C HIS A 35 -5.58 10.56 -2.13
N LEU A 36 -4.83 9.63 -2.72
CA LEU A 36 -3.38 9.65 -2.77
C LEU A 36 -2.90 9.76 -4.21
N ASN A 37 -1.90 10.60 -4.44
CA ASN A 37 -1.24 10.64 -5.74
C ASN A 37 -0.28 9.44 -5.90
N PRO A 38 0.15 9.10 -7.12
CA PRO A 38 1.04 7.96 -7.35
C PRO A 38 2.39 8.03 -6.61
N PHE A 39 2.89 9.24 -6.35
CA PHE A 39 4.14 9.43 -5.60
C PHE A 39 3.95 9.06 -4.12
N ASP A 40 2.85 9.48 -3.50
CA ASP A 40 2.55 9.16 -2.09
C ASP A 40 2.37 7.66 -1.88
N ILE A 41 1.68 7.00 -2.83
CA ILE A 41 1.50 5.54 -2.81
C ILE A 41 2.86 4.82 -2.90
N HIS A 42 3.76 5.31 -3.75
CA HIS A 42 5.11 4.74 -3.88
C HIS A 42 5.94 4.92 -2.61
N GLN A 43 5.84 6.08 -1.94
CA GLN A 43 6.50 6.30 -0.65
C GLN A 43 5.94 5.35 0.42
N LEU A 44 4.62 5.21 0.49
CA LEU A 44 3.94 4.27 1.39
C LEU A 44 4.42 2.82 1.18
N PHE A 45 4.60 2.39 -0.06
CA PHE A 45 5.12 1.06 -0.36
C PHE A 45 6.58 0.90 0.05
N LYS A 46 7.43 1.89 -0.21
CA LYS A 46 8.83 1.89 0.25
C LYS A 46 8.95 1.82 1.77
N ASP A 47 8.06 2.50 2.48
CA ASP A 47 8.05 2.47 3.94
C ASP A 47 7.52 1.14 4.48
N TYR A 48 6.52 0.55 3.83
CA TYR A 48 6.07 -0.82 4.11
C TYR A 48 7.22 -1.83 4.03
N LEU A 49 8.06 -1.77 2.98
CA LEU A 49 9.18 -2.70 2.81
C LEU A 49 10.20 -2.64 3.96
N LYS A 50 10.25 -1.54 4.73
CA LYS A 50 11.16 -1.38 5.88
C LYS A 50 10.57 -1.90 7.20
N HIS A 51 9.25 -2.05 7.31
CA HIS A 51 8.56 -2.35 8.58
C HIS A 51 8.52 -3.83 8.93
N GLY A 52 8.72 -4.74 7.96
CA GLY A 52 8.72 -6.20 8.21
C GLY A 52 7.38 -6.76 8.70
N MET A 53 6.28 -6.00 8.56
CA MET A 53 4.95 -6.38 9.01
C MET A 53 4.05 -6.83 7.84
N PRO A 54 2.94 -7.55 8.08
CA PRO A 54 2.02 -7.95 7.02
C PRO A 54 1.37 -6.75 6.31
N ILE A 55 1.24 -6.83 4.98
CA ILE A 55 0.62 -5.78 4.12
C ILE A 55 -0.69 -5.26 4.70
N ARG A 56 -1.60 -6.17 5.07
CA ARG A 56 -2.94 -5.81 5.58
C ARG A 56 -2.88 -4.98 6.87
N GLU A 57 -1.96 -5.31 7.76
CA GLU A 57 -1.82 -4.57 9.02
C GLU A 57 -1.24 -3.17 8.77
N TYR A 58 -0.20 -3.08 7.92
CA TYR A 58 0.42 -1.81 7.55
C TYR A 58 -0.58 -0.87 6.88
N VAL A 59 -1.33 -1.39 5.90
CA VAL A 59 -2.35 -0.64 5.16
C VAL A 59 -3.43 -0.13 6.10
N LYS A 60 -3.97 -0.98 6.99
CA LYS A 60 -4.99 -0.57 7.97
C LYS A 60 -4.54 0.59 8.84
N GLN A 61 -3.30 0.55 9.33
CA GLN A 61 -2.73 1.61 10.16
C GLN A 61 -2.52 2.89 9.34
N SER A 62 -1.96 2.76 8.13
CA SER A 62 -1.66 3.88 7.25
C SER A 62 -2.92 4.63 6.81
N VAL A 63 -3.95 3.92 6.36
CA VAL A 63 -5.22 4.52 5.93
C VAL A 63 -5.96 5.13 7.13
N LYS A 64 -5.94 4.46 8.29
CA LYS A 64 -6.53 5.04 9.51
C LYS A 64 -5.85 6.35 9.89
N ALA A 65 -4.51 6.39 9.87
CA ALA A 65 -3.74 7.59 10.18
C ALA A 65 -4.04 8.72 9.19
N TYR A 66 -4.07 8.41 7.88
CA TYR A 66 -4.39 9.37 6.82
C TYR A 66 -5.78 10.01 6.99
N LEU A 67 -6.80 9.21 7.30
CA LEU A 67 -8.17 9.71 7.46
C LEU A 67 -8.44 10.41 8.81
N SER A 68 -7.51 10.31 9.76
CA SER A 68 -7.62 10.95 11.07
C SER A 68 -6.81 12.25 11.16
N ALA A 69 -6.03 12.57 10.13
CA ALA A 69 -5.27 13.81 9.99
C ALA A 69 -6.14 14.90 9.36
#